data_AF-A0A6J1WPG9-F1
#
_entry.id   AF-A0A6J1WPG9-F1
#
_cell.length_a   1.000
_cell.length_b   1.000
_cell.length_c   1.000
_cell.angle_alpha   90.00
_cell.angle_beta   90.00
_cell.angle_gamma   90.00
#
_symmetry.space_group_name_H-M   'P 1'
#
loop_
_entity.id
_entity.type
_entity.pdbx_description
1 polymer ?
#
loop_
_entity_poly.entity_id
_entity_poly.type
_entity_poly.pdbx_seq_one_letter_code
_entity_poly.pdbx_strand_id
1 'polypeptide(L)'
;IPGILEPSVTDVEMGLKLALCASLQDHLVGEEIIADYLLYWLNKHSKFKYVDYMGLVEPCDDINKVLIAGAVKMNRVRRVRDFDGGIRDVPDLIEVSRTFIKAFRTGELGKILLDIDLLDFNNKETLERSNLA
;
A
#
# COMPACT_ATOMS: atom_id res chain seq x y z
N ILE A 1 -1.06 3.38 33.18
CA ILE A 1 -2.03 2.72 32.28
C ILE A 1 -2.16 3.63 31.07
N PRO A 2 -1.77 3.22 29.85
CA PRO A 2 -1.79 4.13 28.71
C PRO A 2 -3.23 4.33 28.28
N GLY A 3 -3.60 5.60 28.05
CA GLY A 3 -4.93 5.98 27.59
C GLY A 3 -5.15 5.52 26.16
N ILE A 4 -6.20 4.73 25.95
CA ILE A 4 -6.72 4.39 24.63
C ILE A 4 -7.45 5.63 24.13
N LEU A 5 -6.88 6.31 23.14
CA LEU A 5 -7.60 7.33 22.36
C LEU A 5 -8.57 6.61 21.44
N GLU A 6 -9.85 6.97 21.52
CA GLU A 6 -10.88 6.52 20.58
C GLU A 6 -10.55 7.07 19.19
N PRO A 7 -10.37 6.22 18.17
CA PRO A 7 -9.98 6.68 16.84
C PRO A 7 -11.16 7.41 16.21
N SER A 8 -11.01 8.72 16.05
CA SER A 8 -11.89 9.52 15.21
C SER A 8 -11.50 9.31 13.73
N VAL A 9 -12.37 9.64 12.77
CA VAL A 9 -12.21 9.29 11.34
C VAL A 9 -10.83 9.66 10.73
N THR A 10 -10.11 10.61 11.31
CA THR A 10 -8.71 10.99 10.97
C THR A 10 -7.67 9.91 11.33
N ASP A 11 -7.90 9.14 12.39
CA ASP A 11 -7.01 8.07 12.87
C ASP A 11 -7.02 6.84 11.96
N VAL A 12 -8.07 6.63 11.15
CA VAL A 12 -8.12 5.47 10.23
C VAL A 12 -7.04 5.59 9.16
N GLU A 13 -6.84 6.79 8.62
CA GLU A 13 -5.74 7.06 7.68
C GLU A 13 -4.38 6.87 8.36
N MET A 14 -4.24 7.35 9.61
CA MET A 14 -3.00 7.21 10.38
C MET A 14 -2.71 5.73 10.74
N GLY A 15 -3.74 4.97 11.08
CA GLY A 15 -3.68 3.53 11.32
C GLY A 15 -3.31 2.74 10.06
N LEU A 16 -3.81 3.15 8.89
CA LEU A 16 -3.43 2.58 7.59
C LEU A 16 -1.96 2.87 7.25
N LYS A 17 -1.48 4.11 7.48
CA LYS A 17 -0.05 4.43 7.36
C LYS A 17 0.82 3.57 8.29
N LEU A 18 0.41 3.41 9.54
CA LEU A 18 1.10 2.57 10.53
C LEU A 18 1.09 1.09 10.14
N ALA A 19 -0.05 0.57 9.66
CA ALA A 19 -0.15 -0.77 9.10
C ALA A 19 0.81 -0.93 7.91
N LEU A 20 0.91 0.07 7.04
CA LEU A 20 1.83 0.05 5.91
C LEU A 20 3.30 -0.08 6.34
N CYS A 21 3.70 0.65 7.38
CA CYS A 21 5.01 0.59 8.02
C CYS A 21 5.29 -0.71 8.79
N ALA A 22 4.43 -1.73 8.68
CA ALA A 22 4.50 -2.97 9.46
C ALA A 22 4.37 -2.77 10.98
N SER A 23 3.82 -1.62 11.41
CA SER A 23 3.60 -1.33 12.84
C SER A 23 2.28 -1.89 13.36
N LEU A 24 1.36 -2.31 12.48
CA LEU A 24 0.11 -2.99 12.82
C LEU A 24 0.01 -4.35 12.13
N GLN A 25 -0.72 -5.30 12.72
CA GLN A 25 -0.93 -6.63 12.12
C GLN A 25 -1.80 -6.53 10.86
N ASP A 26 -1.22 -6.87 9.71
CA ASP A 26 -1.86 -6.80 8.38
C ASP A 26 -3.20 -7.56 8.30
N HIS A 27 -3.31 -8.67 9.04
CA HIS A 27 -4.51 -9.49 9.09
C HIS A 27 -5.70 -8.82 9.81
N LEU A 28 -5.43 -7.88 10.72
CA LEU A 28 -6.47 -7.19 11.49
C LEU A 28 -7.16 -6.08 10.68
N VAL A 29 -6.43 -5.47 9.75
CA VAL A 29 -6.91 -4.37 8.89
C VAL A 29 -7.45 -4.90 7.56
N GLY A 30 -6.91 -6.03 7.09
CA GLY A 30 -7.23 -6.59 5.78
C GLY A 30 -6.18 -6.18 4.76
N GLU A 31 -5.49 -7.17 4.19
CA GLU A 31 -4.37 -6.94 3.28
C GLU A 31 -4.80 -6.19 2.02
N GLU A 32 -6.04 -6.40 1.56
CA GLU A 32 -6.61 -5.68 0.42
C GLU A 32 -6.78 -4.19 0.72
N ILE A 33 -7.23 -3.83 1.93
CA ILE A 33 -7.45 -2.43 2.34
C ILE A 33 -6.11 -1.70 2.46
N ILE A 34 -5.10 -2.36 3.03
CA ILE A 34 -3.74 -1.80 3.11
C ILE A 34 -3.17 -1.59 1.69
N ALA A 35 -3.37 -2.56 0.80
CA ALA A 35 -2.90 -2.47 -0.59
C ALA A 35 -3.62 -1.36 -1.37
N ASP A 36 -4.93 -1.19 -1.16
CA ASP A 36 -5.73 -0.11 -1.73
C ASP A 36 -5.25 1.26 -1.25
N TYR A 37 -5.02 1.41 0.06
CA TYR A 37 -4.46 2.64 0.61
C TYR A 37 -3.06 2.95 0.04
N LEU A 38 -2.20 1.93 -0.10
CA LEU A 38 -0.89 2.09 -0.74
C LEU A 38 -1.04 2.56 -2.19
N LEU A 39 -1.97 1.98 -2.95
CA LEU A 39 -2.23 2.37 -4.33
C LEU A 39 -2.67 3.84 -4.41
N TYR A 40 -3.61 4.25 -3.55
CA TYR A 40 -4.04 5.63 -3.43
C TYR A 40 -2.86 6.57 -3.12
N TRP A 41 -2.01 6.21 -2.16
CA TRP A 41 -0.84 7.00 -1.79
C TRP A 41 0.15 7.11 -2.96
N LEU A 42 0.45 6.01 -3.64
CA LEU A 42 1.34 5.99 -4.81
C LEU A 42 0.81 6.87 -5.94
N ASN A 43 -0.47 6.77 -6.24
CA ASN A 43 -1.14 7.61 -7.26
C ASN A 43 -1.10 9.09 -6.86
N LYS A 44 -1.39 9.41 -5.60
CA LYS A 44 -1.33 10.78 -5.08
C LYS A 44 0.05 11.41 -5.19
N HIS A 45 1.11 10.64 -4.95
CA HIS A 45 2.50 11.11 -5.07
C HIS A 45 3.09 10.93 -6.49
N SER A 46 2.27 10.58 -7.48
CA SER A 46 2.69 10.33 -8.88
C SER A 46 3.82 9.30 -8.99
N LYS A 47 3.83 8.28 -8.12
CA LYS A 47 4.81 7.21 -8.06
C LYS A 47 4.32 6.00 -8.85
N PHE A 48 4.46 6.04 -10.17
CA PHE A 48 4.00 4.97 -11.06
C PHE A 48 4.94 3.76 -11.16
N LYS A 49 5.94 3.64 -10.28
CA LYS A 49 6.86 2.48 -10.30
C LYS A 49 6.14 1.14 -10.05
N TYR A 50 5.02 1.17 -9.34
CA TYR A 50 4.20 -0.02 -9.14
C TYR A 50 3.58 -0.54 -10.43
N VAL A 51 3.30 0.33 -11.41
CA VAL A 51 2.73 -0.05 -12.72
C VAL A 51 3.70 -0.97 -13.45
N ASP A 52 4.99 -0.61 -13.47
CA ASP A 52 6.03 -1.45 -14.08
C ASP A 52 6.24 -2.76 -13.30
N TYR A 53 6.30 -2.67 -11.96
CA TYR A 53 6.47 -3.84 -11.09
C TYR A 53 5.34 -4.86 -11.25
N MET A 54 4.08 -4.40 -11.17
CA MET A 54 2.89 -5.23 -11.36
C MET A 54 2.59 -5.54 -12.83
N GLY A 55 3.21 -4.82 -13.78
CA GLY A 55 3.01 -4.99 -15.22
C GLY A 55 1.68 -4.48 -15.73
N LEU A 56 1.16 -3.42 -15.13
CA LEU A 56 0.02 -2.69 -15.67
C LEU A 56 0.47 -1.86 -16.88
N VAL A 57 -0.46 -1.61 -17.79
CA VAL A 57 -0.25 -0.71 -18.94
C VAL A 57 -0.35 0.76 -18.49
N GLU A 58 -1.23 1.03 -17.53
CA GLU A 58 -1.54 2.36 -17.03
C GLU A 58 -1.78 2.34 -15.51
N PRO A 59 -1.56 3.47 -14.80
CA PRO A 59 -1.93 3.59 -13.41
C PRO A 59 -3.44 3.44 -13.24
N CYS A 60 -3.84 2.62 -12.27
CA CYS A 60 -5.25 2.34 -11.99
C CYS A 60 -5.56 2.71 -10.54
N ASP A 61 -6.79 3.13 -10.28
CA ASP A 61 -7.34 3.40 -8.95
C ASP A 61 -8.07 2.18 -8.37
N ASP A 62 -8.54 1.26 -9.22
CA ASP A 62 -9.14 0.00 -8.78
C ASP A 62 -8.08 -1.01 -8.30
N ILE A 63 -7.99 -1.21 -6.98
CA ILE A 63 -7.09 -2.22 -6.39
C ILE A 63 -7.31 -3.62 -6.96
N ASN A 64 -8.56 -4.02 -7.23
CA ASN A 64 -8.87 -5.32 -7.82
C ASN A 64 -8.19 -5.51 -9.18
N LYS A 65 -8.22 -4.49 -10.05
CA LYS A 65 -7.56 -4.57 -11.37
C LYS A 65 -6.04 -4.67 -11.22
N VAL A 66 -5.47 -3.89 -10.30
CA VAL A 66 -4.03 -3.93 -9.99
C VAL A 66 -3.61 -5.31 -9.50
N LEU A 67 -4.34 -5.88 -8.53
CA LEU A 67 -4.07 -7.20 -7.98
C LEU A 67 -4.23 -8.30 -9.03
N ILE A 68 -5.25 -8.24 -9.88
CA ILE A 68 -5.44 -9.22 -10.96
C ILE A 68 -4.29 -9.13 -11.97
N ALA A 69 -3.90 -7.93 -12.39
CA ALA A 69 -2.76 -7.74 -13.29
C ALA A 69 -1.45 -8.26 -12.68
N GLY A 70 -1.20 -7.95 -11.40
CA GLY A 70 -0.07 -8.49 -10.65
C GLY A 70 -0.09 -10.00 -10.49
N ALA A 71 -1.28 -10.59 -10.26
CA ALA A 71 -1.46 -12.05 -10.18
C ALA A 71 -1.07 -12.72 -11.50
N VAL A 72 -1.50 -12.16 -12.62
CA VAL A 72 -1.17 -12.65 -13.96
C VAL A 72 0.33 -12.51 -14.23
N LYS A 73 0.94 -11.37 -13.93
CA LYS A 73 2.38 -11.16 -14.17
C LYS A 73 3.27 -12.06 -13.31
N MET A 74 2.94 -12.22 -12.03
CA MET A 74 3.71 -13.06 -11.11
C MET A 74 3.29 -14.53 -11.14
N ASN A 75 2.32 -14.90 -11.98
CA ASN A 75 1.72 -16.23 -12.08
C ASN A 75 1.23 -16.76 -10.71
N ARG A 76 0.71 -15.86 -9.86
CA ARG A 76 0.19 -16.12 -8.52
C ARG A 76 -1.29 -16.49 -8.61
N VAL A 77 -1.54 -17.72 -9.06
CA VAL A 77 -2.88 -18.30 -9.11
C VAL A 77 -2.97 -19.45 -8.11
N ARG A 78 -4.04 -19.44 -7.32
CA ARG A 78 -4.39 -20.54 -6.43
C ARG A 78 -5.21 -21.56 -7.22
N ARG A 79 -4.71 -22.79 -7.29
CA ARG A 79 -5.49 -23.93 -7.77
C ARG A 79 -6.51 -24.32 -6.70
N VAL A 80 -7.75 -23.92 -6.91
CA VAL A 80 -8.86 -24.35 -6.06
C VAL A 80 -9.53 -25.54 -6.75
N ARG A 81 -9.74 -26.62 -5.98
CA ARG A 81 -10.59 -27.72 -6.42
C ARG A 81 -12.03 -27.31 -6.14
N ASP A 82 -12.81 -27.17 -7.20
CA ASP A 82 -14.25 -27.03 -7.05
C ASP A 82 -14.90 -28.32 -6.58
N PHE A 83 -16.09 -28.18 -6.01
CA PHE A 83 -16.96 -29.29 -5.65
C PHE A 83 -17.30 -30.20 -6.84
N ASP A 84 -17.21 -29.69 -8.07
CA ASP A 84 -17.40 -30.43 -9.33
C ASP A 84 -16.14 -31.20 -9.80
N GLY A 85 -15.06 -31.21 -9.02
CA GLY A 85 -13.82 -31.91 -9.38
C GLY A 85 -12.97 -31.20 -10.44
N GLY A 86 -13.41 -30.05 -10.95
CA GLY A 86 -12.62 -29.16 -11.79
C GLY A 86 -11.52 -28.45 -10.99
N ILE A 87 -10.31 -28.39 -11.55
CA ILE A 87 -9.24 -27.55 -11.04
C ILE A 87 -9.39 -26.21 -11.76
N ARG A 88 -9.80 -25.15 -11.03
CA ARG A 88 -9.78 -23.78 -11.56
C ARG A 88 -8.61 -23.02 -10.96
N ASP A 89 -7.87 -22.36 -11.84
CA ASP A 89 -6.84 -21.40 -11.45
C ASP A 89 -7.54 -20.08 -11.11
N VAL A 90 -7.62 -19.75 -9.83
CA VAL A 90 -8.23 -18.51 -9.34
C VAL A 90 -7.12 -17.56 -8.89
N PRO A 91 -7.09 -16.29 -9.32
CA PRO A 91 -6.12 -15.31 -8.84
C PRO A 91 -6.18 -15.15 -7.32
N ASP A 92 -5.03 -15.26 -6.65
CA ASP A 92 -4.98 -15.11 -5.19
C ASP A 92 -4.76 -13.63 -4.83
N LEU A 93 -5.87 -12.89 -4.69
CA LEU A 93 -5.83 -11.46 -4.38
C LEU A 93 -5.15 -11.17 -3.03
N ILE A 94 -5.29 -12.07 -2.05
CA ILE A 94 -4.68 -11.92 -0.72
C ILE A 94 -3.16 -12.08 -0.82
N GLU A 95 -2.68 -13.12 -1.50
CA GLU A 95 -1.25 -13.36 -1.65
C GLU A 95 -0.57 -12.26 -2.49
N VAL A 96 -1.25 -11.76 -3.52
CA VAL A 96 -0.74 -10.64 -4.32
C VAL A 96 -0.74 -9.34 -3.50
N SER A 97 -1.77 -9.07 -2.70
CA SER A 97 -1.80 -7.91 -1.80
C SER A 97 -0.63 -7.95 -0.81
N ARG A 98 -0.40 -9.10 -0.18
CA ARG A 98 0.76 -9.31 0.70
C ARG A 98 2.09 -9.10 -0.02
N THR A 99 2.21 -9.62 -1.23
CA THR A 99 3.42 -9.46 -2.05
C THR A 99 3.64 -8.00 -2.41
N PHE A 100 2.57 -7.26 -2.69
CA PHE A 100 2.63 -5.84 -3.01
C PHE A 100 3.10 -5.00 -1.82
N ILE A 101 2.48 -5.21 -0.66
CA ILE A 101 2.87 -4.57 0.61
C ILE A 101 4.33 -4.94 0.96
N LYS A 102 4.72 -6.20 0.74
CA LYS A 102 6.10 -6.64 0.98
C LYS A 102 7.09 -5.96 0.04
N ALA A 103 6.79 -5.86 -1.26
CA ALA A 103 7.62 -5.17 -2.24
C ALA A 103 7.78 -3.67 -1.92
N PHE A 104 6.76 -3.08 -1.29
CA PHE A 104 6.85 -1.74 -0.74
C PHE A 104 7.81 -1.67 0.44
N ARG A 105 7.64 -2.57 1.42
CA ARG A 105 8.47 -2.65 2.63
C ARG A 105 9.94 -2.97 2.34
N THR A 106 10.22 -3.78 1.31
CA THR A 106 11.59 -4.09 0.88
C THR A 106 12.22 -2.98 0.03
N GLY A 107 11.43 -2.00 -0.40
CA GLY A 107 11.88 -0.90 -1.26
C GLY A 107 12.03 -1.28 -2.74
N GLU A 108 11.51 -2.43 -3.17
CA GLU A 108 11.51 -2.84 -4.59
C GLU A 108 10.67 -1.89 -5.46
N LEU A 109 9.61 -1.31 -4.90
CA LEU A 109 8.80 -0.26 -5.57
C LEU A 109 9.51 1.11 -5.62
N GLY A 110 10.74 1.19 -5.11
CA GLY A 110 11.56 2.39 -4.99
C GLY A 110 11.74 2.85 -3.54
N LYS A 111 12.68 3.77 -3.32
CA LYS A 111 12.83 4.47 -2.02
C LYS A 111 11.59 5.32 -1.79
N ILE A 112 10.63 4.79 -1.05
CA ILE A 112 9.40 5.47 -0.69
C ILE A 112 9.45 5.71 0.82
N LEU A 113 9.43 6.99 1.20
CA LEU A 113 9.48 7.42 2.59
C LEU A 113 8.09 7.98 2.91
N LEU A 114 7.30 7.23 3.68
CA LEU A 114 5.92 7.62 4.03
C LEU A 114 5.86 8.94 4.79
N ASP A 115 6.89 9.23 5.59
CA ASP A 115 7.04 10.47 6.38
C ASP A 115 7.74 11.60 5.62
N ILE A 116 7.58 11.68 4.29
CA ILE A 116 8.08 12.85 3.53
C ILE A 116 7.47 14.16 4.05
N ASP A 117 6.22 14.14 4.50
CA ASP A 117 5.54 15.33 5.05
C ASP A 117 6.23 15.85 6.32
N LEU A 118 6.90 14.99 7.11
CA LEU A 118 7.67 15.39 8.29
C LEU A 118 8.98 16.11 7.95
N LEU A 119 9.53 15.86 6.75
CA LEU A 119 10.72 16.57 6.26
C LEU A 119 10.39 17.98 5.77
N ASP A 120 9.15 18.22 5.31
CA ASP A 120 8.71 19.55 4.87
C ASP A 120 8.46 20.53 6.04
N PHE A 121 8.28 20.04 7.27
CA PHE A 121 8.16 20.90 8.45
C PHE A 121 9.47 21.64 8.80
N ASN A 122 10.62 21.00 8.64
CA ASN A 122 11.91 21.61 9.00
C ASN A 122 12.37 22.72 8.05
N ASN A 123 11.86 22.75 6.81
CA ASN A 123 12.22 23.80 5.86
C ASN A 123 11.45 25.10 6.08
N LYS A 124 10.25 25.06 6.68
CA LYS A 124 9.47 26.29 6.93
C LYS A 124 10.03 27.12 8.09
N GLU A 125 10.49 26.49 9.17
CA GLU A 125 11.15 27.22 10.28
C GLU A 125 12.45 27.92 9.85
N THR A 126 13.15 27.37 8.85
CA THR A 126 14.41 27.97 8.36
C THR A 126 14.15 29.17 7.43
N LEU A 127 13.04 29.19 6.69
CA LEU A 127 12.65 30.34 5.87
C LEU A 127 12.07 31.50 6.71
N GLU A 128 11.38 31.23 7.81
CA GLU A 128 10.87 32.31 8.67
C GLU A 128 11.98 33.00 9.46
N ARG A 129 13.06 32.29 9.82
CA ARG A 129 14.23 32.90 10.49
C ARG A 129 15.14 33.70 9.57
N SER A 130 15.09 33.49 8.26
CA SER A 130 15.89 34.24 7.28
C SER A 130 15.21 35.49 6.75
N ASN A 131 13.88 35.62 6.91
CA ASN A 131 13.12 36.84 6.55
C ASN A 131 12.99 37.85 7.71
N LEU A 132 13.61 37.58 8.86
CA LEU A 132 13.63 38.45 10.04
C LEU A 132 15.05 38.92 10.41
N ALA A 133 16.04 38.70 9.55
CA ALA A 133 17.42 39.17 9.71
C ALA A 133 17.80 40.22 8.66
#